data_AF-A0A5N8VUM8-F1
#
_entry.id   AF-A0A5N8VUM8-F1
#
_cell.length_a   1.000
_cell.length_b   1.000
_cell.length_c   1.000
_cell.angle_alpha   90.00
_cell.angle_beta   90.00
_cell.angle_gamma   90.00
#
_symmetry.space_group_name_H-M   'P 1'
#
loop_
_entity.id
_entity.type
_entity.pdbx_description
1 polymer ?
#
loop_
_entity_poly.entity_id
_entity_poly.type
_entity_poly.pdbx_seq_one_letter_code
_entity_poly.pdbx_strand_id
1 'polypeptide(L)'
;MQWQNFVQALEKEVDWSSDKYLEEQAPVVEEILGEAGRNRHILQARTEEIAGDDDLFRSLAPHMNYPRILMDKFVVYIDPEDRFRVRLHRFKSKRQNGGAVEKVHCHKWDCSTIMLSGSYRERQFEVRDLDEEQRTCRVSQIRDHVLEQGQTNSLPTGRAHQVINESEDEACITLFVRGPARQPNARIFDVPNGTFYNTYGPDRQTKLGLLHMGRVDPAFH
;
A
#
# COMPACT_ATOMS: atom_id res chain seq x y z
N MET A 1 -9.83 19.04 12.97
CA MET A 1 -10.05 18.92 11.52
C MET A 1 -11.32 18.11 11.30
N GLN A 2 -12.11 18.32 10.23
CA GLN A 2 -13.18 17.37 9.85
C GLN A 2 -12.69 16.46 8.72
N TRP A 3 -13.31 15.30 8.49
CA TRP A 3 -12.94 14.39 7.40
C TRP A 3 -12.91 15.09 6.03
N GLN A 4 -13.91 15.93 5.75
CA GLN A 4 -13.98 16.69 4.51
C GLN A 4 -12.79 17.65 4.33
N ASN A 5 -12.27 18.24 5.41
CA ASN A 5 -11.11 19.12 5.33
C ASN A 5 -9.84 18.34 4.98
N PHE A 6 -9.67 17.15 5.53
CA PHE A 6 -8.58 16.25 5.17
C PHE A 6 -8.61 15.88 3.68
N VAL A 7 -9.80 15.52 3.17
CA VAL A 7 -10.00 15.24 1.74
C VAL A 7 -9.71 16.48 0.89
N GLN A 8 -10.25 17.65 1.26
CA GLN A 8 -10.04 18.89 0.51
C GLN A 8 -8.57 19.34 0.49
N ALA A 9 -7.81 19.10 1.56
CA ALA A 9 -6.37 19.37 1.56
C ALA A 9 -5.66 18.50 0.52
N LEU A 10 -5.94 17.20 0.49
CA LEU A 10 -5.39 16.28 -0.52
C LEU A 10 -5.82 16.64 -1.96
N GLU A 11 -7.02 17.20 -2.15
CA GLU A 11 -7.52 17.61 -3.47
C GLU A 11 -6.88 18.91 -3.97
N LYS A 12 -6.61 19.87 -3.07
CA LYS A 12 -6.23 21.24 -3.45
C LYS A 12 -4.74 21.50 -3.35
N GLU A 13 -4.05 20.82 -2.44
CA GLU A 13 -2.66 21.13 -2.09
C GLU A 13 -1.67 20.15 -2.70
N VAL A 14 -2.16 19.01 -3.23
CA VAL A 14 -1.32 17.95 -3.77
C VAL A 14 -1.52 17.81 -5.28
N ASP A 15 -0.46 18.00 -6.04
CA ASP A 15 -0.42 17.64 -7.45
C ASP A 15 -0.06 16.15 -7.60
N TRP A 16 -1.09 15.32 -7.66
CA TRP A 16 -0.97 13.87 -7.85
C TRP A 16 -0.38 13.44 -9.20
N SER A 17 -0.22 14.38 -10.14
CA SER A 17 0.40 14.13 -11.44
C SER A 17 1.88 14.53 -11.51
N SER A 18 2.42 15.14 -10.44
CA SER A 18 3.80 15.63 -10.42
C SER A 18 4.81 14.50 -10.60
N ASP A 19 5.74 14.68 -11.54
CA ASP A 19 6.86 13.77 -11.72
C ASP A 19 7.88 13.83 -10.57
N LYS A 20 7.80 14.87 -9.73
CA LYS A 20 8.64 15.11 -8.55
C LYS A 20 7.88 14.88 -7.26
N TYR A 21 7.06 13.81 -7.23
CA TYR A 21 6.25 13.48 -6.08
C TYR A 21 7.08 13.44 -4.79
N LEU A 22 8.23 12.76 -4.79
CA LEU A 22 9.01 12.56 -3.57
C LEU A 22 9.61 13.85 -3.01
N GLU A 23 10.03 14.77 -3.88
CA GLU A 23 10.69 16.01 -3.49
C GLU A 23 9.70 17.11 -3.13
N GLU A 24 8.59 17.21 -3.86
CA GLU A 24 7.68 18.36 -3.78
C GLU A 24 6.34 18.02 -3.12
N GLN A 25 5.79 16.84 -3.37
CA GLN A 25 4.41 16.49 -2.97
C GLN A 25 4.37 15.65 -1.69
N ALA A 26 5.31 14.72 -1.52
CA ALA A 26 5.40 13.85 -0.35
C ALA A 26 5.46 14.64 0.97
N PRO A 27 6.25 15.72 1.13
CA PRO A 27 6.22 16.52 2.36
C PRO A 27 4.84 17.11 2.67
N VAL A 28 4.11 17.57 1.65
CA VAL A 28 2.75 18.12 1.80
C VAL A 28 1.78 17.03 2.23
N VAL A 29 1.81 15.86 1.56
CA VAL A 29 0.96 14.71 1.93
C VAL A 29 1.27 14.23 3.34
N GLU A 30 2.55 14.19 3.74
CA GLU A 30 2.97 13.79 5.08
C GLU A 30 2.51 14.79 6.15
N GLU A 31 2.50 16.09 5.87
CA GLU A 31 1.94 17.10 6.77
C GLU A 31 0.43 16.90 6.97
N ILE A 32 -0.32 16.75 5.88
CA ILE A 32 -1.77 16.47 5.90
C ILE A 32 -2.07 15.18 6.68
N LEU A 33 -1.28 14.13 6.45
CA LEU A 33 -1.37 12.87 7.20
C LEU A 33 -1.03 13.06 8.67
N GLY A 34 -0.02 13.86 8.99
CA GLY A 34 0.37 14.23 10.35
C GLY A 34 -0.77 14.89 11.11
N GLU A 35 -1.46 15.84 10.48
CA GLU A 35 -2.65 16.46 11.04
C GLU A 35 -3.78 15.45 11.27
N ALA A 36 -4.02 14.56 10.31
CA ALA A 36 -5.03 13.51 10.46
C ALA A 36 -4.70 12.55 11.61
N GLY A 37 -3.43 12.14 11.74
CA GLY A 37 -2.96 11.23 12.80
C GLY A 37 -3.08 11.82 14.21
N ARG A 38 -2.89 13.14 14.35
CA ARG A 38 -3.12 13.87 15.62
C ARG A 38 -4.61 14.00 15.97
N ASN A 39 -5.50 13.90 14.98
CA ASN A 39 -6.93 14.08 15.14
C ASN A 39 -7.71 12.77 14.93
N ARG A 40 -7.40 11.71 15.69
CA ARG A 40 -7.98 10.36 15.48
C ARG A 40 -9.52 10.31 15.41
N HIS A 41 -10.21 11.25 16.06
CA HIS A 41 -11.67 11.36 16.00
C HIS A 41 -12.21 11.53 14.58
N ILE A 42 -11.42 12.10 13.64
CA ILE A 42 -11.85 12.24 12.24
C ILE A 42 -11.92 10.89 11.54
N LEU A 43 -10.97 10.01 11.84
CA LEU A 43 -10.92 8.66 11.30
C LEU A 43 -12.02 7.80 11.92
N GLN A 44 -12.22 7.94 13.23
CA GLN A 44 -13.31 7.29 13.94
C GLN A 44 -14.67 7.67 13.32
N ALA A 45 -14.97 8.97 13.22
CA ALA A 45 -16.22 9.45 12.64
C ALA A 45 -16.41 8.95 11.20
N ARG A 46 -15.34 8.95 10.39
CA ARG A 46 -15.41 8.41 9.02
C ARG A 46 -15.68 6.92 8.99
N THR A 47 -15.04 6.13 9.87
CA THR A 47 -15.29 4.69 9.92
C THR A 47 -16.70 4.37 10.43
N GLU A 48 -17.23 5.16 11.36
CA GLU A 48 -18.61 5.04 11.86
C GLU A 48 -19.63 5.38 10.76
N GLU A 49 -19.39 6.45 9.99
CA GLU A 49 -20.20 6.81 8.81
C GLU A 49 -20.23 5.67 7.79
N ILE A 50 -19.07 5.13 7.42
CA ILE A 50 -18.97 4.01 6.48
C ILE A 50 -19.69 2.76 7.03
N ALA A 51 -19.58 2.49 8.33
CA ALA A 51 -20.22 1.33 8.93
C ALA A 51 -21.75 1.51 9.09
N GLY A 52 -22.23 2.75 9.16
CA GLY A 52 -23.66 3.09 9.31
C GLY A 52 -24.42 3.29 8.01
N ASP A 53 -23.73 3.33 6.86
CA ASP A 53 -24.31 3.52 5.52
C ASP A 53 -23.94 2.34 4.60
N ASP A 54 -24.91 1.47 4.31
CA ASP A 54 -24.73 0.27 3.49
C ASP A 54 -24.32 0.57 2.04
N ASP A 55 -24.77 1.70 1.47
CA ASP A 55 -24.42 2.08 0.09
C ASP A 55 -22.97 2.57 0.04
N LEU A 56 -22.60 3.41 1.01
CA LEU A 56 -21.21 3.85 1.18
C LEU A 56 -20.28 2.67 1.45
N PHE A 57 -20.66 1.76 2.36
CA PHE A 57 -19.91 0.55 2.64
C PHE A 57 -19.68 -0.28 1.38
N ARG A 58 -20.74 -0.54 0.60
CA ARG A 58 -20.64 -1.32 -0.65
C ARG A 58 -19.77 -0.64 -1.69
N SER A 59 -19.82 0.69 -1.79
CA SER A 59 -18.98 1.46 -2.72
C SER A 59 -17.49 1.43 -2.39
N LEU A 60 -17.14 1.24 -1.11
CA LEU A 60 -15.77 1.20 -0.61
C LEU A 60 -15.27 -0.23 -0.30
N ALA A 61 -16.17 -1.20 -0.27
CA ALA A 61 -15.84 -2.59 0.03
C ALA A 61 -14.78 -3.10 -0.97
N PRO A 62 -13.69 -3.73 -0.49
CA PRO A 62 -12.69 -4.27 -1.38
C PRO A 62 -13.34 -5.34 -2.27
N HIS A 63 -13.22 -5.18 -3.59
CA HIS A 63 -13.82 -6.14 -4.53
C HIS A 63 -13.26 -7.56 -4.42
N MET A 64 -12.09 -7.79 -3.77
CA MET A 64 -11.50 -9.11 -3.57
C MET A 64 -10.60 -9.20 -2.31
N ASN A 65 -10.46 -10.41 -1.76
CA ASN A 65 -10.00 -10.74 -0.38
C ASN A 65 -8.53 -11.17 -0.22
N TYR A 66 -7.60 -10.78 -1.10
CA TYR A 66 -6.25 -11.36 -1.10
C TYR A 66 -5.11 -10.32 -1.09
N PRO A 67 -3.99 -10.51 -0.34
CA PRO A 67 -3.75 -11.55 0.67
C PRO A 67 -4.13 -11.07 2.08
N ARG A 68 -5.27 -11.53 2.60
CA ARG A 68 -5.70 -11.32 4.00
C ARG A 68 -4.75 -11.91 5.04
N ILE A 69 -3.76 -12.72 4.66
CA ILE A 69 -2.88 -13.37 5.65
C ILE A 69 -2.04 -12.33 6.40
N LEU A 70 -1.48 -11.35 5.70
CA LEU A 70 -0.53 -10.41 6.29
C LEU A 70 -1.17 -9.12 6.79
N MET A 71 -2.18 -8.64 6.08
CA MET A 71 -2.76 -7.33 6.32
C MET A 71 -4.20 -7.25 5.83
N ASP A 72 -5.01 -6.48 6.55
CA ASP A 72 -6.31 -6.04 6.08
C ASP A 72 -6.20 -4.63 5.50
N LYS A 73 -6.89 -4.39 4.38
CA LYS A 73 -6.89 -3.12 3.66
C LYS A 73 -8.34 -2.61 3.56
N PHE A 74 -8.62 -1.48 4.19
CA PHE A 74 -9.95 -0.86 4.20
C PHE A 74 -9.88 0.43 3.40
N VAL A 75 -10.62 0.54 2.31
CA VAL A 75 -10.73 1.82 1.58
C VAL A 75 -11.68 2.72 2.36
N VAL A 76 -11.26 3.93 2.66
CA VAL A 76 -12.08 4.91 3.41
C VAL A 76 -12.50 6.09 2.54
N TYR A 77 -11.82 6.29 1.39
CA TYR A 77 -12.21 7.25 0.37
C TYR A 77 -11.57 6.93 -0.99
N ILE A 78 -12.33 7.23 -2.04
CA ILE A 78 -11.92 7.19 -3.44
C ILE A 78 -12.29 8.54 -4.03
N ASP A 79 -11.30 9.25 -4.58
CA ASP A 79 -11.55 10.50 -5.27
C ASP A 79 -12.41 10.25 -6.53
N PRO A 80 -13.47 11.05 -6.79
CA PRO A 80 -14.32 10.87 -7.97
C PRO A 80 -13.59 10.98 -9.31
N GLU A 81 -12.47 11.70 -9.36
CA GLU A 81 -11.61 11.84 -10.55
C GLU A 81 -10.45 10.81 -10.55
N ASP A 82 -10.46 9.84 -9.62
CA ASP A 82 -9.40 8.84 -9.36
C ASP A 82 -8.00 9.46 -9.15
N ARG A 83 -7.93 10.71 -8.67
CA ARG A 83 -6.66 11.39 -8.37
C ARG A 83 -5.93 10.72 -7.20
N PHE A 84 -6.66 10.29 -6.18
CA PHE A 84 -6.08 9.59 -5.04
C PHE A 84 -7.08 8.65 -4.37
N ARG A 85 -6.55 7.77 -3.51
CA ARG A 85 -7.36 6.93 -2.62
C ARG A 85 -6.75 6.88 -1.24
N VAL A 86 -7.62 6.79 -0.24
CA VAL A 86 -7.25 6.72 1.17
C VAL A 86 -7.66 5.38 1.73
N ARG A 87 -6.76 4.75 2.49
CA ARG A 87 -6.96 3.43 3.09
C ARG A 87 -6.51 3.41 4.54
N LEU A 88 -7.18 2.60 5.34
CA LEU A 88 -6.63 2.08 6.58
C LEU A 88 -6.00 0.72 6.32
N HIS A 89 -4.81 0.52 6.85
CA HIS A 89 -4.12 -0.75 6.83
C HIS A 89 -4.02 -1.29 8.25
N ARG A 90 -4.37 -2.57 8.43
CA ARG A 90 -4.08 -3.31 9.67
C ARG A 90 -3.09 -4.41 9.38
N PHE A 91 -1.83 -4.20 9.73
CA PHE A 91 -0.80 -5.23 9.66
C PHE A 91 -0.98 -6.19 10.83
N LYS A 92 -1.20 -7.46 10.52
CA LYS A 92 -1.45 -8.50 11.51
C LYS A 92 -0.19 -8.82 12.30
N SER A 93 -0.35 -9.22 13.55
CA SER A 93 0.74 -9.76 14.36
C SER A 93 1.19 -11.13 13.84
N LYS A 94 2.36 -11.60 14.29
CA LYS A 94 2.86 -12.93 13.90
C LYS A 94 1.89 -14.05 14.28
N ARG A 95 1.25 -13.94 15.46
CA ARG A 95 0.23 -14.91 15.88
C ARG A 95 -0.99 -14.93 14.94
N GLN A 96 -1.37 -13.78 14.39
CA GLN A 96 -2.53 -13.66 13.51
C GLN A 96 -2.23 -14.09 12.07
N ASN A 97 -1.00 -13.96 11.60
CA ASN A 97 -0.59 -14.28 10.22
C ASN A 97 0.18 -15.61 10.08
N GLY A 98 0.41 -16.32 11.19
CA GLY A 98 1.16 -17.59 11.20
C GLY A 98 2.66 -17.42 10.97
N GLY A 99 3.24 -16.28 11.34
CA GLY A 99 4.64 -15.95 11.09
C GLY A 99 4.97 -15.63 9.62
N ALA A 100 3.95 -15.46 8.78
CA ALA A 100 4.15 -15.09 7.39
C ALA A 100 4.78 -13.69 7.30
N VAL A 101 5.67 -13.50 6.33
CA VAL A 101 6.35 -12.23 6.07
C VAL A 101 5.98 -11.75 4.67
N GLU A 102 5.78 -10.44 4.52
CA GLU A 102 5.51 -9.85 3.22
C GLU A 102 6.68 -10.07 2.26
N LYS A 103 6.38 -10.34 0.98
CA LYS A 103 7.42 -10.41 -0.04
C LYS A 103 7.92 -8.99 -0.37
N VAL A 104 9.17 -8.88 -0.80
CA VAL A 104 9.68 -7.61 -1.33
C VAL A 104 8.85 -7.26 -2.57
N HIS A 105 8.30 -6.06 -2.61
CA HIS A 105 7.40 -5.65 -3.69
C HIS A 105 7.52 -4.15 -3.94
N CYS A 106 7.07 -3.69 -5.11
CA CYS A 106 6.95 -2.27 -5.39
C CYS A 106 5.53 -1.91 -5.82
N HIS A 107 5.15 -0.67 -5.56
CA HIS A 107 3.87 -0.13 -5.96
C HIS A 107 3.92 0.48 -7.36
N LYS A 108 2.77 0.49 -8.03
CA LYS A 108 2.58 1.12 -9.34
C LYS A 108 2.11 2.57 -9.28
N TRP A 109 2.12 3.15 -8.08
CA TRP A 109 1.66 4.48 -7.73
C TRP A 109 2.59 5.04 -6.66
N ASP A 110 2.63 6.36 -6.57
CA ASP A 110 3.23 7.06 -5.45
C ASP A 110 2.31 6.93 -4.22
N CYS A 111 2.90 6.86 -3.03
CA CYS A 111 2.14 6.77 -1.80
C CYS A 111 2.85 7.35 -0.59
N SER A 112 2.03 7.69 0.41
CA SER A 112 2.47 8.14 1.73
C SER A 112 1.64 7.45 2.80
N THR A 113 2.24 7.24 3.97
CA THR A 113 1.61 6.57 5.11
C THR A 113 1.95 7.28 6.41
N ILE A 114 1.06 7.19 7.39
CA ILE A 114 1.32 7.55 8.79
C ILE A 114 0.96 6.38 9.70
N MET A 115 1.83 6.09 10.66
CA MET A 115 1.55 5.13 11.72
C MET A 115 0.53 5.69 12.71
N LEU A 116 -0.66 5.10 12.75
CA LEU A 116 -1.70 5.49 13.70
C LEU A 116 -1.52 4.79 15.05
N SER A 117 -1.05 3.54 15.06
CA SER A 117 -0.83 2.75 16.28
C SER A 117 0.15 1.61 16.02
N GLY A 118 0.94 1.26 17.04
CA GLY A 118 2.00 0.25 16.96
C GLY A 118 3.21 0.73 16.17
N SER A 119 3.99 -0.21 15.65
CA SER A 119 5.14 0.03 14.78
C SER A 119 5.30 -1.10 13.76
N TYR A 120 6.08 -0.85 12.71
CA TYR A 120 6.62 -1.90 11.85
C TYR A 120 8.04 -1.56 11.44
N ARG A 121 8.80 -2.58 11.04
CA ARG A 121 10.08 -2.42 10.36
C ARG A 121 9.86 -2.38 8.85
N GLU A 122 10.41 -1.36 8.18
CA GLU A 122 10.44 -1.27 6.73
C GLU A 122 11.87 -1.40 6.21
N ARG A 123 12.05 -2.33 5.28
CA ARG A 123 13.24 -2.46 4.46
C ARG A 123 12.95 -1.93 3.07
N GLN A 124 13.78 -1.05 2.56
CA GLN A 124 13.70 -0.58 1.18
C GLN A 124 14.88 -1.11 0.37
N PHE A 125 14.61 -1.35 -0.90
CA PHE A 125 15.52 -1.98 -1.83
C PHE A 125 15.66 -1.15 -3.09
N GLU A 126 16.83 -1.27 -3.70
CA GLU A 126 17.10 -0.83 -5.06
C GLU A 126 17.03 -2.03 -5.99
N VAL A 127 16.42 -1.84 -7.15
CA VAL A 127 16.30 -2.85 -8.21
C VAL A 127 17.20 -2.43 -9.37
N ARG A 128 18.10 -3.31 -9.79
CA ARG A 128 19.05 -3.11 -10.90
C ARG A 128 18.98 -4.26 -11.89
N ASP A 129 19.55 -4.06 -13.07
CA ASP A 129 19.72 -5.10 -14.10
C ASP A 129 18.41 -5.82 -14.43
N LEU A 130 17.32 -5.06 -14.61
CA LEU A 130 15.99 -5.63 -14.85
C LEU A 130 15.85 -6.13 -16.29
N ASP A 131 15.58 -7.42 -16.44
CA ASP A 131 15.29 -8.08 -17.70
C ASP A 131 13.83 -8.55 -17.71
N GLU A 132 13.01 -7.91 -18.55
CA GLU A 132 11.58 -8.22 -18.67
C GLU A 132 11.28 -9.54 -19.37
N GLU A 133 12.16 -9.97 -20.28
CA GLU A 133 11.98 -11.19 -21.06
C GLU A 133 12.31 -12.41 -20.19
N GLN A 134 13.45 -12.36 -19.50
CA GLN A 134 13.92 -13.43 -18.61
C GLN A 134 13.29 -13.38 -17.21
N ARG A 135 12.58 -12.30 -16.87
CA ARG A 135 11.98 -12.07 -15.53
C ARG A 135 13.02 -12.07 -14.40
N THR A 136 14.20 -11.55 -14.69
CA THR A 136 15.33 -11.48 -13.74
C THR A 136 15.65 -10.05 -13.35
N CYS A 137 16.19 -9.87 -12.14
CA CYS A 137 16.70 -8.59 -11.66
C CYS A 137 17.68 -8.81 -10.49
N ARG A 138 18.43 -7.76 -10.13
CA ARG A 138 19.19 -7.70 -8.88
C ARG A 138 18.51 -6.79 -7.89
N VAL A 139 18.37 -7.26 -6.65
CA VAL A 139 17.71 -6.51 -5.58
C VAL A 139 18.67 -6.37 -4.40
N SER A 140 18.97 -5.13 -4.00
CA SER A 140 19.87 -4.82 -2.90
C SER A 140 19.20 -3.92 -1.88
N GLN A 141 19.29 -4.27 -0.59
CA GLN A 141 18.74 -3.44 0.48
C GLN A 141 19.53 -2.12 0.59
N ILE A 142 18.82 -1.01 0.66
CA ILE A 142 19.40 0.34 0.76
C ILE A 142 18.98 1.09 2.03
N ARG A 143 17.89 0.66 2.68
CA ARG A 143 17.40 1.28 3.92
C ARG A 143 16.72 0.22 4.77
N ASP A 144 16.87 0.37 6.09
CA ASP A 144 16.23 -0.45 7.09
C ASP A 144 15.93 0.43 8.30
N HIS A 145 14.65 0.54 8.66
CA HIS A 145 14.23 1.42 9.74
C HIS A 145 12.90 0.95 10.33
N VAL A 146 12.60 1.44 11.53
CA VAL A 146 11.32 1.23 12.20
C VAL A 146 10.48 2.50 12.04
N LEU A 147 9.22 2.31 11.65
CA LEU A 147 8.19 3.33 11.66
C LEU A 147 7.36 3.16 12.92
N GLU A 148 7.36 4.18 13.78
CA GLU A 148 6.62 4.23 15.05
C GLU A 148 5.40 5.14 14.94
N GLN A 149 4.50 5.03 15.92
CA GLN A 149 3.29 5.86 15.99
C GLN A 149 3.58 7.36 15.80
N GLY A 150 2.82 7.98 14.89
CA GLY A 150 2.95 9.40 14.53
C GLY A 150 3.98 9.69 13.45
N GLN A 151 4.84 8.73 13.10
CA GLN A 151 5.81 8.89 12.01
C GLN A 151 5.17 8.65 10.65
N THR A 152 5.66 9.38 9.67
CA THR A 152 5.26 9.30 8.27
C THR A 152 6.36 8.68 7.41
N ASN A 153 5.98 8.15 6.25
CA ASN A 153 6.90 7.71 5.22
C ASN A 153 6.24 7.78 3.85
N SER A 154 7.02 8.16 2.84
CA SER A 154 6.58 8.22 1.45
C SER A 154 7.47 7.37 0.56
N LEU A 155 6.85 6.73 -0.43
CA LEU A 155 7.51 5.88 -1.39
C LEU A 155 7.10 6.32 -2.81
N PRO A 156 8.08 6.58 -3.69
CA PRO A 156 7.78 6.79 -5.09
C PRO A 156 7.40 5.47 -5.76
N THR A 157 6.69 5.59 -6.88
CA THR A 157 6.34 4.49 -7.77
C THR A 157 7.57 3.66 -8.10
N GLY A 158 7.45 2.34 -8.01
CA GLY A 158 8.54 1.41 -8.32
C GLY A 158 9.58 1.22 -7.22
N ARG A 159 9.55 1.97 -6.10
CA ARG A 159 10.41 1.69 -4.94
C ARG A 159 10.05 0.31 -4.36
N ALA A 160 11.02 -0.61 -4.38
CA ALA A 160 10.85 -1.91 -3.76
C ALA A 160 10.99 -1.79 -2.24
N HIS A 161 10.07 -2.38 -1.49
CA HIS A 161 10.11 -2.42 -0.04
C HIS A 161 9.47 -3.70 0.52
N GLN A 162 9.66 -3.90 1.82
CA GLN A 162 9.06 -4.97 2.60
C GLN A 162 8.71 -4.42 3.98
N VAL A 163 7.46 -4.62 4.41
CA VAL A 163 7.00 -4.22 5.74
C VAL A 163 6.83 -5.45 6.64
N ILE A 164 7.32 -5.33 7.88
CA ILE A 164 7.30 -6.41 8.87
C ILE A 164 6.76 -5.87 10.19
N ASN A 165 5.58 -6.33 10.60
CA ASN A 165 5.16 -6.17 11.99
C ASN A 165 5.89 -7.25 12.83
N GLU A 166 6.87 -6.82 13.63
CA GLU A 166 7.67 -7.74 14.46
C GLU A 166 6.95 -8.19 15.74
N SER A 167 5.79 -7.61 16.06
CA SER A 167 5.00 -7.96 17.25
C SER A 167 4.40 -9.36 17.16
N GLU A 168 4.45 -10.09 18.28
CA GLU A 168 3.89 -11.44 18.40
C GLU A 168 2.37 -11.42 18.47
N ASP A 169 1.78 -10.46 19.18
CA ASP A 169 0.36 -10.44 19.53
C ASP A 169 -0.37 -9.13 19.18
N GLU A 170 0.33 -8.04 18.91
CA GLU A 170 -0.29 -6.76 18.57
C GLU A 170 -0.26 -6.45 17.06
N ALA A 171 -1.41 -6.04 16.52
CA ALA A 171 -1.47 -5.49 15.16
C ALA A 171 -1.04 -4.02 15.16
N CYS A 172 -0.49 -3.53 14.05
CA CYS A 172 -0.25 -2.10 13.87
C CYS A 172 -1.15 -1.53 12.76
N ILE A 173 -1.50 -0.26 12.89
CA ILE A 173 -2.49 0.42 12.03
C ILE A 173 -1.85 1.62 11.35
N THR A 174 -2.08 1.78 10.04
CA THR A 174 -1.69 2.99 9.31
C THR A 174 -2.85 3.61 8.54
N LEU A 175 -2.75 4.93 8.33
CA LEU A 175 -3.49 5.65 7.31
C LEU A 175 -2.56 5.79 6.10
N PHE A 176 -3.03 5.31 4.95
CA PHE A 176 -2.27 5.21 3.72
C PHE A 176 -2.99 5.99 2.63
N VAL A 177 -2.26 6.84 1.91
CA VAL A 177 -2.76 7.59 0.75
C VAL A 177 -1.91 7.20 -0.46
N ARG A 178 -2.57 6.96 -1.59
CA ARG A 178 -1.89 6.75 -2.87
C ARG A 178 -2.45 7.65 -3.95
N GLY A 179 -1.59 8.00 -4.90
CA GLY A 179 -1.97 8.66 -6.15
C GLY A 179 -2.52 7.70 -7.21
N PRO A 180 -2.61 8.17 -8.47
CA PRO A 180 -3.03 7.36 -9.60
C PRO A 180 -1.94 6.34 -9.96
N ALA A 181 -2.29 5.34 -10.77
CA ALA A 181 -1.29 4.38 -11.26
C ALA A 181 -0.39 5.03 -12.33
N ARG A 182 0.92 5.06 -12.07
CA ARG A 182 1.96 5.54 -13.00
C ARG A 182 2.66 4.39 -13.74
N GLN A 183 2.48 3.15 -13.27
CA GLN A 183 2.95 1.94 -13.92
C GLN A 183 1.80 0.97 -14.22
N PRO A 184 1.92 0.08 -15.22
CA PRO A 184 0.86 -0.85 -15.58
C PRO A 184 0.60 -1.92 -14.51
N ASN A 185 1.61 -2.27 -13.72
CA ASN A 185 1.56 -3.32 -12.71
C ASN A 185 2.44 -2.97 -11.50
N ALA A 186 2.08 -3.55 -10.35
CA ALA A 186 2.98 -3.63 -9.21
C ALA A 186 3.80 -4.91 -9.35
N ARG A 187 4.97 -5.01 -8.71
CA ARG A 187 5.84 -6.19 -8.85
C ARG A 187 6.16 -6.81 -7.50
N ILE A 188 6.32 -8.12 -7.49
CA ILE A 188 6.87 -8.86 -6.36
C ILE A 188 8.21 -9.45 -6.79
N PHE A 189 9.21 -9.33 -5.92
CA PHE A 189 10.57 -9.76 -6.12
C PHE A 189 10.90 -10.98 -5.27
N ASP A 190 11.49 -11.99 -5.88
CA ASP A 190 12.13 -13.10 -5.22
C ASP A 190 13.62 -12.78 -5.10
N VAL A 191 13.98 -12.18 -3.97
CA VAL A 191 15.35 -11.69 -3.73
C VAL A 191 16.38 -12.83 -3.77
N PRO A 192 16.17 -14.00 -3.13
CA PRO A 192 17.11 -15.12 -3.23
C PRO A 192 17.37 -15.60 -4.65
N ASN A 193 16.34 -15.65 -5.51
CA ASN A 193 16.46 -16.18 -6.87
C ASN A 193 16.78 -15.11 -7.92
N GLY A 194 16.74 -13.83 -7.55
CA GLY A 194 16.96 -12.72 -8.50
C GLY A 194 15.88 -12.66 -9.58
N THR A 195 14.64 -13.02 -9.25
CA THR A 195 13.50 -13.02 -10.18
C THR A 195 12.39 -12.10 -9.71
N PHE A 196 11.46 -11.79 -10.61
CA PHE A 196 10.28 -11.01 -10.27
C PHE A 196 9.07 -11.41 -11.11
N TYR A 197 7.87 -11.11 -10.60
CA TYR A 197 6.63 -11.26 -11.34
C TYR A 197 5.73 -10.05 -11.13
N ASN A 198 4.90 -9.80 -12.14
CA ASN A 198 3.96 -8.70 -12.14
C ASN A 198 2.67 -9.12 -11.45
N THR A 199 2.13 -8.21 -10.65
CA THR A 199 0.81 -8.36 -10.03
C THR A 199 -0.19 -7.46 -10.72
N TYR A 200 -1.39 -7.99 -10.93
CA TYR A 200 -2.44 -7.29 -11.64
C TYR A 200 -3.66 -7.04 -10.75
N GLY A 201 -4.55 -6.16 -11.22
CA GLY A 201 -5.89 -6.06 -10.63
C GLY A 201 -6.61 -7.42 -10.72
N PRO A 202 -7.59 -7.68 -9.83
CA PRO A 202 -8.11 -9.03 -9.63
C PRO A 202 -8.61 -9.72 -10.91
N ASP A 203 -9.44 -9.04 -11.72
CA ASP A 203 -9.99 -9.64 -12.94
C ASP A 203 -8.91 -10.07 -13.93
N ARG A 204 -7.87 -9.24 -14.08
CA ARG A 204 -6.73 -9.54 -14.95
C ARG A 204 -5.88 -10.67 -14.36
N GLN A 205 -5.66 -10.67 -13.04
CA GLN A 205 -4.94 -11.75 -12.36
C GLN A 205 -5.68 -13.08 -12.53
N THR A 206 -7.00 -13.12 -12.33
CA THR A 206 -7.83 -14.30 -12.53
C THR A 206 -7.79 -14.78 -13.98
N LYS A 207 -7.95 -13.87 -14.94
CA LYS A 207 -7.85 -14.22 -16.37
C LYS A 207 -6.50 -14.83 -16.71
N LEU A 208 -5.41 -14.23 -16.25
CA LEU A 208 -4.06 -14.76 -16.46
C LEU A 208 -3.88 -16.11 -15.76
N GLY A 209 -4.33 -16.25 -14.52
CA GLY A 209 -4.27 -17.51 -13.79
C GLY A 209 -5.00 -18.65 -14.50
N LEU A 210 -6.21 -18.40 -15.00
CA LEU A 210 -6.96 -19.40 -15.77
C LEU A 210 -6.23 -19.83 -17.04
N LEU A 211 -5.58 -18.90 -17.75
CA LEU A 211 -4.79 -19.21 -18.94
C LEU A 211 -3.58 -20.10 -18.64
N HIS A 212 -2.93 -19.92 -17.48
CA HIS A 212 -1.78 -20.74 -17.08
C HIS A 212 -2.20 -22.08 -16.48
N MET A 213 -3.28 -22.11 -15.69
CA MET A 213 -3.85 -23.36 -15.14
C MET A 213 -4.30 -24.30 -16.26
N GLY A 214 -4.87 -23.77 -17.35
CA GLY A 214 -5.21 -24.56 -18.53
C GLY A 214 -3.99 -25.22 -19.22
N ARG A 215 -2.77 -24.74 -18.92
CA ARG A 215 -1.50 -25.30 -19.42
C ARG A 215 -0.81 -26.18 -18.37
N VAL A 216 -1.36 -26.27 -17.16
CA VAL A 216 -0.74 -26.95 -16.01
C VAL A 216 0.68 -26.44 -15.76
N ASP A 217 0.87 -25.12 -15.89
CA ASP A 217 2.18 -24.49 -15.68
C ASP A 217 2.47 -24.36 -14.17
N PRO A 218 3.40 -25.14 -13.61
CA PRO A 218 3.70 -25.09 -12.17
C PRO A 218 4.45 -23.82 -11.77
N ALA A 219 4.95 -23.04 -12.74
CA ALA A 219 5.76 -21.84 -12.50
C ALA A 219 4.94 -20.53 -12.52
N PHE A 220 3.60 -20.60 -12.57
CA PHE A 220 2.76 -19.40 -12.55
C PHE A 220 2.72 -18.72 -11.17
N HIS A 221 3.03 -17.43 -11.13
CA HIS A 221 3.04 -16.57 -9.94
C HIS A 221 2.38 -15.21 -10.22
#